data_AF-A0A9P4QHR9-F1
#
_entry.id   AF-A0A9P4QHR9-F1
#
_cell.length_a   1.000
_cell.length_b   1.000
_cell.length_c   1.000
_cell.angle_alpha   90.00
_cell.angle_beta   90.00
_cell.angle_gamma   90.00
#
_symmetry.space_group_name_H-M   'P 1'
#
loop_
_entity.id
_entity.type
_entity.pdbx_description
1 polymer ?
#
loop_
_entity_poly.entity_id
_entity_poly.type
_entity_poly.pdbx_seq_one_letter_code
_entity_poly.pdbx_strand_id
1 'polypeptide(L)'
;MTGNGRQLWNALIRTHHITSRKKVSKLKQAANGNDVYVLLRSGGCPGIMYVEGRQDGVEEWVATVQKLRYKDYQLASRPALAVTETGAGVGCASDRGGLHETETVKDFGNEMQQRGVYEWWRNAMGYSGQSDGIQ
;
A
#
# COMPACT_ATOMS: atom_id res chain seq x y z
N MET A 1 12.28 12.58 -27.81
CA MET A 1 12.07 11.33 -27.07
C MET A 1 11.42 11.70 -25.75
N THR A 2 10.09 11.79 -25.73
CA THR A 2 9.32 12.24 -24.57
C THR A 2 9.37 11.16 -23.50
N GLY A 3 9.96 11.47 -22.34
CA GLY A 3 9.93 10.61 -21.17
C GLY A 3 8.47 10.39 -20.76
N ASN A 4 7.93 9.21 -21.07
CA ASN A 4 6.65 8.77 -20.54
C ASN A 4 6.83 8.60 -19.03
N GLY A 5 6.50 9.63 -18.26
CA GLY A 5 6.30 9.49 -16.82
C GLY A 5 5.27 8.39 -16.63
N ARG A 6 5.73 7.21 -16.20
CA ARG A 6 4.87 6.03 -16.04
C ARG A 6 3.91 6.35 -14.91
N GLN A 7 2.67 6.61 -15.27
CA GLN A 7 1.69 7.09 -14.31
C GLN A 7 1.33 5.94 -13.37
N LEU A 8 1.75 6.06 -12.11
CA LEU A 8 1.54 5.03 -11.10
C LEU A 8 0.19 5.21 -10.44
N TRP A 9 -0.38 4.08 -10.07
CA TRP A 9 -1.59 3.97 -9.28
C TRP A 9 -1.24 3.38 -7.93
N ASN A 10 -1.98 3.77 -6.90
CA ASN A 10 -1.85 3.20 -5.58
C ASN A 10 -3.20 2.91 -4.93
N ALA A 11 -3.19 2.04 -3.92
CA ALA A 11 -4.34 1.77 -3.08
C ALA A 11 -3.90 1.40 -1.65
N LEU A 12 -4.81 1.57 -0.69
CA LEU A 12 -4.57 1.21 0.70
C LEU A 12 -5.70 0.34 1.25
N ILE A 13 -5.33 -0.78 1.84
CA ILE A 13 -6.26 -1.73 2.46
C ILE A 13 -5.90 -1.88 3.94
N ARG A 14 -6.93 -1.88 4.79
CA ARG A 14 -6.85 -2.27 6.20
C ARG A 14 -7.63 -3.56 6.42
N THR A 15 -7.15 -4.34 7.37
CA THR A 15 -7.76 -5.60 7.82
C THR A 15 -7.51 -5.75 9.32
N HIS A 16 -8.21 -6.69 9.96
CA HIS A 16 -7.95 -7.01 11.36
C HIS A 16 -6.53 -7.55 11.56
N HIS A 17 -6.12 -8.55 10.77
CA HIS A 17 -4.79 -9.18 10.83
C HIS A 17 -4.37 -9.78 9.49
N ILE A 18 -3.06 -9.88 9.28
CA ILE A 18 -2.43 -10.58 8.15
C ILE A 18 -1.44 -11.64 8.69
N THR A 19 -1.95 -12.62 9.45
CA THR A 19 -1.10 -13.65 10.10
C THR A 19 -1.02 -14.96 9.33
N SER A 20 -1.96 -15.24 8.42
CA SER A 20 -2.00 -16.50 7.68
C SER A 20 -0.89 -16.59 6.64
N ARG A 21 0.11 -17.45 6.89
CA ARG A 21 1.21 -17.71 5.94
C ARG A 21 0.71 -18.18 4.57
N LYS A 22 -0.35 -19.01 4.53
CA LYS A 22 -0.98 -19.45 3.26
C LYS A 22 -1.55 -18.27 2.47
N LYS A 23 -2.17 -17.29 3.14
CA LYS A 23 -2.65 -16.08 2.47
C LYS A 23 -1.48 -15.18 2.04
N VAL A 24 -0.45 -15.02 2.88
CA VAL A 24 0.77 -14.28 2.51
C VAL A 24 1.45 -14.88 1.27
N SER A 25 1.54 -16.22 1.15
CA SER A 25 2.07 -16.85 -0.06
C SER A 25 1.24 -16.53 -1.31
N LYS A 26 -0.10 -16.52 -1.20
CA LYS A 26 -0.98 -16.10 -2.31
C LYS A 26 -0.79 -14.63 -2.67
N LEU A 27 -0.64 -13.76 -1.66
CA LEU A 27 -0.34 -12.36 -1.86
C LEU A 27 1.01 -12.17 -2.56
N LYS A 28 2.06 -12.91 -2.18
CA LYS A 28 3.36 -12.87 -2.86
C LYS A 28 3.24 -13.23 -4.35
N GLN A 29 2.50 -14.30 -4.65
CA GLN A 29 2.24 -14.70 -6.04
C GLN A 29 1.46 -13.63 -6.81
N ALA A 30 0.44 -13.04 -6.20
CA ALA A 30 -0.36 -11.99 -6.82
C ALA A 30 0.43 -10.69 -7.05
N ALA A 31 1.33 -10.31 -6.15
CA ALA A 31 2.16 -9.13 -6.33
C ALA A 31 3.11 -9.30 -7.54
N ASN A 32 3.77 -10.46 -7.61
CA ASN A 32 4.67 -10.79 -8.72
C ASN A 32 3.94 -10.93 -10.05
N GLY A 33 2.78 -11.60 -10.06
CA GLY A 33 2.01 -11.82 -11.28
C GLY A 33 1.41 -10.55 -11.88
N ASN A 34 1.16 -9.54 -11.06
CA ASN A 34 0.60 -8.26 -11.48
C ASN A 34 1.65 -7.15 -11.67
N ASP A 35 2.95 -7.46 -11.48
CA ASP A 35 4.05 -6.48 -11.54
C ASP A 35 3.78 -5.24 -10.65
N VAL A 36 3.32 -5.49 -9.41
CA VAL A 36 3.03 -4.44 -8.43
C VAL A 36 3.98 -4.54 -7.26
N TYR A 37 4.36 -3.38 -6.72
CA TYR A 37 5.01 -3.32 -5.41
C TYR A 37 3.93 -3.35 -4.33
N VAL A 38 4.14 -4.18 -3.32
CA VAL A 38 3.26 -4.29 -2.17
C VAL A 38 4.06 -4.21 -0.89
N LEU A 39 3.61 -3.37 0.03
CA LEU A 39 4.06 -3.37 1.42
C LEU A 39 2.95 -3.91 2.32
N LEU A 40 3.26 -4.97 3.07
CA LEU A 40 2.38 -5.55 4.06
C LEU A 40 2.89 -5.26 5.47
N ARG A 41 1.98 -4.92 6.36
CA ARG A 41 2.22 -5.00 7.81
C ARG A 41 1.54 -6.24 8.37
N SER A 42 2.32 -7.27 8.71
CA SER A 42 1.80 -8.57 9.21
C SER A 42 1.97 -8.78 10.71
N GLY A 43 2.78 -7.95 11.39
CA GLY A 43 3.17 -8.11 12.80
C GLY A 43 2.09 -7.82 13.87
N GLY A 44 0.81 -7.64 13.52
CA GLY A 44 -0.25 -7.43 14.52
C GLY A 44 -1.57 -6.89 13.98
N CYS A 45 -2.39 -6.28 14.85
CA CYS A 45 -3.56 -5.47 14.48
C CYS A 45 -3.18 -3.98 14.46
N PRO A 46 -3.65 -3.17 13.49
CA PRO A 46 -4.33 -3.59 12.26
C PRO A 46 -3.34 -4.21 11.26
N GLY A 47 -3.84 -5.09 10.39
CA GLY A 47 -3.11 -5.50 9.19
C GLY A 47 -3.25 -4.44 8.10
N ILE A 48 -2.13 -4.01 7.51
CA ILE A 48 -2.10 -2.92 6.53
C ILE A 48 -1.49 -3.44 5.22
N MET A 49 -2.07 -3.06 4.08
CA MET A 49 -1.51 -3.35 2.76
C MET A 49 -1.50 -2.08 1.92
N TYR A 50 -0.31 -1.67 1.49
CA TYR A 50 -0.11 -0.67 0.44
C TYR A 50 0.25 -1.40 -0.85
N VAL A 51 -0.28 -0.91 -1.96
CA VAL A 51 0.09 -1.39 -3.30
C VAL A 51 0.34 -0.19 -4.20
N GLU A 52 1.33 -0.31 -5.07
CA GLU A 52 1.55 0.61 -6.17
C GLU A 52 1.98 -0.13 -7.44
N GLY A 53 1.67 0.45 -8.59
CA GLY A 53 2.07 -0.09 -9.88
C GLY A 53 1.23 0.50 -11.01
N ARG A 54 1.01 -0.28 -12.06
CA ARG A 54 0.06 0.06 -13.13
C ARG A 54 -1.38 -0.07 -12.63
N GLN A 55 -2.30 0.70 -13.21
CA GLN A 55 -3.72 0.67 -12.86
C GLN A 55 -4.30 -0.75 -12.81
N ASP A 56 -4.11 -1.48 -13.90
CA ASP A 56 -4.54 -2.84 -14.15
C ASP A 56 -4.01 -3.81 -13.06
N GLY A 57 -2.74 -3.69 -12.68
CA GLY A 57 -2.14 -4.50 -11.63
C GLY A 57 -2.67 -4.16 -10.23
N VAL A 58 -2.90 -2.88 -9.94
CA VAL A 58 -3.44 -2.40 -8.66
C VAL A 58 -4.90 -2.83 -8.48
N GLU A 59 -5.72 -2.75 -9.53
CA GLU A 59 -7.12 -3.20 -9.51
C GLU A 59 -7.21 -4.72 -9.29
N GLU A 60 -6.41 -5.51 -10.01
CA GLU A 60 -6.40 -6.97 -9.84
C GLU A 60 -5.86 -7.39 -8.45
N TRP A 61 -4.89 -6.64 -7.91
CA TRP A 61 -4.45 -6.82 -6.53
C TRP A 61 -5.61 -6.63 -5.54
N VAL A 62 -6.36 -5.53 -5.64
CA VAL A 62 -7.50 -5.25 -4.77
C VAL A 62 -8.55 -6.36 -4.88
N ALA A 63 -8.88 -6.80 -6.10
CA ALA A 63 -9.80 -7.91 -6.34
C ALA A 63 -9.30 -9.22 -5.70
N THR A 64 -8.00 -9.50 -5.78
CA THR A 64 -7.38 -10.66 -5.15
C THR A 64 -7.48 -10.62 -3.63
N VAL A 65 -7.19 -9.48 -3.00
CA VAL A 65 -7.28 -9.33 -1.54
C VAL A 65 -8.72 -9.49 -1.06
N GLN A 66 -9.71 -8.95 -1.78
CA GLN A 66 -11.14 -9.11 -1.46
C GLN A 66 -11.56 -10.58 -1.42
N LYS A 67 -11.10 -11.39 -2.38
CA LYS A 67 -11.38 -12.84 -2.44
C LYS A 67 -10.82 -13.62 -1.24
N LEU A 68 -9.80 -13.10 -0.55
CA LEU A 68 -9.20 -13.74 0.64
C LEU A 68 -10.03 -13.58 1.92
N ARG A 69 -11.11 -12.78 1.91
CA ARG A 69 -12.06 -12.61 3.02
C ARG A 69 -11.37 -12.40 4.37
N TYR A 70 -10.54 -11.36 4.46
CA TYR A 70 -10.01 -10.95 5.76
C TYR A 70 -11.11 -10.37 6.64
N LYS A 71 -11.00 -10.59 7.95
CA LYS A 71 -11.88 -9.93 8.93
C LYS A 71 -11.64 -8.42 8.88
N ASP A 72 -12.71 -7.65 9.02
CA ASP A 72 -12.71 -6.18 9.02
C ASP A 72 -11.98 -5.59 7.80
N TYR A 73 -12.17 -6.20 6.63
CA TYR A 73 -11.63 -5.68 5.37
C TYR A 73 -12.19 -4.27 5.12
N GLN A 74 -11.29 -3.33 4.91
CA GLN A 74 -11.60 -1.95 4.55
C GLN A 74 -10.67 -1.49 3.43
N LEU A 75 -11.25 -1.05 2.32
CA LEU A 75 -10.51 -0.35 1.27
C LEU A 75 -10.39 1.13 1.68
N ALA A 76 -9.37 1.43 2.48
CA ALA A 76 -9.13 2.75 3.06
C ALA A 76 -8.82 3.82 2.01
N SER A 77 -8.15 3.43 0.93
CA SER A 77 -8.05 4.24 -0.30
C SER A 77 -8.28 3.35 -1.51
N ARG A 78 -9.18 3.77 -2.40
CA ARG A 78 -9.43 3.09 -3.67
C ARG A 78 -8.23 3.25 -4.60
N PRO A 79 -8.07 2.35 -5.59
CA PRO A 79 -7.14 2.56 -6.70
C PRO A 79 -7.32 3.95 -7.29
N ALA A 80 -6.26 4.75 -7.23
CA ALA A 80 -6.21 6.09 -7.79
C ALA A 80 -4.79 6.41 -8.24
N LEU A 81 -4.64 7.49 -9.00
CA LEU A 81 -3.34 8.04 -9.37
C LEU A 81 -2.51 8.33 -8.12
N ALA A 82 -1.28 7.80 -8.07
CA ALA A 82 -0.35 8.07 -7.01
C ALA A 82 0.13 9.53 -7.11
N VAL A 83 -0.27 10.35 -6.14
CA VAL A 83 0.17 11.73 -6.01
C VAL A 83 1.34 11.77 -5.05
N THR A 84 2.52 12.18 -5.54
CA THR A 84 3.70 12.38 -4.68
C THR A 84 3.73 13.80 -4.13
N GLU A 85 4.12 13.94 -2.87
CA GLU A 85 4.18 15.22 -2.15
C GLU A 85 5.27 16.15 -2.67
N THR A 86 6.38 15.59 -3.14
CA THR A 86 7.57 16.36 -3.52
C THR A 86 7.60 16.80 -4.98
N GLY A 87 6.60 16.45 -5.80
CA GLY A 87 6.55 16.80 -7.23
C GLY A 87 7.67 16.17 -8.08
N ALA A 88 8.69 15.58 -7.44
CA ALA A 88 9.53 14.57 -8.03
C ALA A 88 8.58 13.43 -8.45
N GLY A 89 8.35 13.31 -9.75
CA GLY A 89 7.59 12.19 -10.31
C GLY A 89 8.11 10.91 -9.67
N VAL A 90 7.21 9.95 -9.36
CA VAL A 90 7.54 8.73 -8.61
C VAL A 90 8.79 8.09 -9.21
N GLY A 91 9.93 8.39 -8.61
CA GLY A 91 11.19 8.44 -9.34
C GLY A 91 12.28 7.90 -8.46
N CYS A 92 12.13 6.62 -8.11
CA CYS A 92 13.21 5.67 -7.83
C CYS A 92 12.73 4.28 -7.35
N ALA A 93 11.43 3.96 -7.42
CA ALA A 93 10.95 2.60 -7.10
C ALA A 93 10.98 1.64 -8.31
N SER A 94 11.54 2.06 -9.45
CA SER A 94 11.86 1.18 -10.57
C SER A 94 12.92 0.17 -10.12
N ASP A 95 12.50 -0.98 -9.59
CA ASP A 95 13.05 -2.31 -9.91
C ASP A 95 12.62 -3.43 -8.94
N ARG A 96 11.79 -3.16 -7.93
CA ARG A 96 11.37 -4.23 -7.01
C ARG A 96 9.86 -4.36 -6.96
N GLY A 97 9.27 -4.84 -8.06
CA GLY A 97 7.97 -5.49 -7.98
C GLY A 97 8.00 -6.64 -6.96
N GLY A 98 6.84 -6.98 -6.41
CA GLY A 98 6.70 -8.02 -5.41
C GLY A 98 6.31 -7.49 -4.03
N LEU A 99 6.42 -8.37 -3.05
CA LEU A 99 5.79 -8.17 -1.74
C LEU A 99 6.83 -8.12 -0.62
N HIS A 100 6.78 -7.01 0.11
CA HIS A 100 7.62 -6.68 1.25
C HIS A 100 6.79 -6.72 2.54
N GLU A 101 7.39 -7.14 3.64
CA GLU A 101 6.72 -7.27 4.94
C GLU A 101 7.41 -6.38 5.98
N THR A 102 6.62 -5.70 6.80
CA THR A 102 7.04 -4.98 8.00
C THR A 102 6.25 -5.45 9.21
N GLU A 103 6.82 -5.25 10.40
CA GLU A 103 6.19 -5.68 11.65
C GLU A 103 5.44 -4.52 12.33
N THR A 104 5.97 -3.31 12.23
CA THR A 104 5.46 -2.14 12.93
C THR A 104 4.82 -1.11 11.99
N VAL A 105 3.86 -0.35 12.52
CA VAL A 105 3.23 0.78 11.82
C VAL A 105 4.25 1.89 11.55
N LYS A 106 5.24 2.05 12.43
CA LYS A 106 6.32 3.03 12.29
C LYS A 106 7.18 2.75 11.06
N ASP A 107 7.62 1.50 10.89
CA ASP A 107 8.42 1.11 9.73
C ASP A 107 7.62 1.24 8.44
N PHE A 108 6.32 0.90 8.50
CA PHE A 108 5.41 1.12 7.39
C PHE A 108 5.31 2.61 7.01
N GLY A 109 5.19 3.50 8.00
CA GLY A 109 5.16 4.94 7.77
C GLY A 109 6.46 5.49 7.18
N ASN A 110 7.61 4.99 7.62
CA ASN A 110 8.92 5.35 7.05
C ASN A 110 9.01 5.00 5.56
N GLU A 111 8.51 3.83 5.16
CA GLU A 111 8.43 3.43 3.75
C GLU A 111 7.50 4.34 2.94
N MET A 112 6.34 4.73 3.50
CA MET A 112 5.43 5.68 2.84
C MET A 112 6.07 7.07 2.66
N GLN A 113 6.90 7.50 3.62
CA GLN A 113 7.66 8.74 3.55
C GLN A 113 8.73 8.71 2.48
N GLN A 114 9.50 7.62 2.39
CA GLN A 114 10.49 7.44 1.33
C GLN A 114 9.86 7.44 -0.07
N ARG A 115 8.60 7.01 -0.16
CA ARG A 115 7.80 6.98 -1.40
C ARG A 115 7.09 8.30 -1.70
N GLY A 116 7.10 9.26 -0.78
CA GLY A 116 6.43 10.56 -0.94
C GLY A 116 4.90 10.48 -0.92
N VAL A 117 4.32 9.45 -0.27
CA VAL A 117 2.87 9.25 -0.11
C VAL A 117 2.46 9.26 1.37
N TYR A 118 3.19 9.99 2.21
CA TYR A 118 3.09 9.92 3.67
C TYR A 118 1.80 10.53 4.22
N GLU A 119 1.48 11.76 3.84
CA GLU A 119 0.24 12.47 4.20
C GLU A 119 -0.97 11.76 3.63
N TRP A 120 -0.91 11.25 2.39
CA TRP A 120 -1.97 10.41 1.83
C TRP A 120 -2.23 9.18 2.70
N TRP A 121 -1.16 8.48 3.10
CA TRP A 121 -1.27 7.31 3.98
C TRP A 121 -1.82 7.68 5.36
N ARG A 122 -1.33 8.76 5.98
CA ARG A 122 -1.81 9.25 7.28
C ARG A 122 -3.30 9.57 7.23
N ASN A 123 -3.74 10.27 6.18
CA ASN A 123 -5.15 10.60 5.96
C ASN A 123 -6.00 9.34 5.82
N ALA A 124 -5.59 8.39 4.96
CA ALA A 124 -6.32 7.13 4.76
C ALA A 124 -6.34 6.24 6.02
N MET A 125 -5.32 6.33 6.88
CA MET A 125 -5.28 5.65 8.18
C MET A 125 -6.10 6.37 9.26
N GLY A 126 -6.50 7.63 9.07
CA GLY A 126 -7.21 8.44 10.06
C GLY A 126 -6.30 9.15 11.08
N TYR A 127 -4.99 9.25 10.80
CA TYR A 127 -4.01 9.90 11.68
C TYR A 127 -3.96 11.42 11.55
N SER A 128 -4.70 12.00 10.61
CA SER A 128 -4.81 13.45 10.41
C SER A 128 -5.85 14.13 11.30
N GLY A 129 -6.58 13.36 12.12
CA GLY A 129 -7.58 13.87 13.05
C GLY A 129 -7.21 13.81 14.54
N GLN A 130 -6.03 13.29 14.91
CA GLN A 130 -5.53 13.35 16.29
C GLN A 130 -4.63 14.56 16.51
N SER A 131 -5.22 15.74 16.42
CA SER A 131 -4.89 16.83 17.32
C SER A 131 -5.78 16.68 18.55
N ASP A 132 -5.49 15.66 19.37
CA ASP A 132 -5.95 15.67 20.76
C ASP A 132 -5.27 16.87 21.42
N GLY A 133 -6.10 17.85 21.79
CA GLY A 133 -5.67 19.04 22.48
C GLY A 133 -4.89 18.68 23.73
N ILE A 134 -3.70 19.26 23.86
CA ILE A 134 -3.11 19.53 25.17
C ILE A 134 -3.17 21.03 25.35
N GLN A 135 -4.18 21.41 26.13
CA GLN A 135 -4.20 22.60 26.97
C GLN A 135 -3.38 22.31 28.23
#